data_AF-A0A914W0C1-F1
#
_entry.id   AF-A0A914W0C1-F1
#
_cell.length_a   1.000
_cell.length_b   1.000
_cell.length_c   1.000
_cell.angle_alpha   90.00
_cell.angle_beta   90.00
_cell.angle_gamma   90.00
#
_symmetry.space_group_name_H-M   'P 1'
#
loop_
_entity.id
_entity.type
_entity.pdbx_description
1 polymer ?
#
loop_
_entity_poly.entity_id
_entity_poly.type
_entity_poly.pdbx_seq_one_letter_code
_entity_poly.pdbx_strand_id
1 'polypeptide(L)' 'ASDKLDVLLTDASCRVEVLNEAKALNAIAVSSEWLIQAIIMGECPTVDGHERYRYDYTEQIGD' A
#
# COMPACT_ATOMS: atom_id res chain seq x y z
N ALA A 1 20.94 13.90 -2.74
CA ALA A 1 19.58 14.05 -2.21
C ALA A 1 19.25 12.74 -1.52
N SER A 2 18.66 12.74 -0.33
CA SER A 2 18.18 11.49 0.26
C SER A 2 16.94 11.10 -0.52
N ASP A 3 16.95 9.95 -1.19
CA ASP A 3 15.76 9.43 -1.86
C ASP A 3 14.68 9.21 -0.78
N LYS A 4 13.61 9.99 -0.86
CA LYS A 4 12.49 9.94 0.08
C LYS A 4 11.34 9.21 -0.61
N LEU A 5 10.93 8.10 -0.02
CA LEU A 5 9.74 7.35 -0.44
C LEU A 5 8.71 7.46 0.68
N ASP A 6 7.56 8.05 0.39
CA ASP A 6 6.46 8.17 1.36
C ASP A 6 5.50 6.96 1.26
N VAL A 7 5.28 6.45 0.04
CA VAL A 7 4.33 5.37 -0.23
C VAL A 7 4.90 4.39 -1.25
N LEU A 8 4.78 3.09 -0.98
CA LEU A 8 5.01 2.00 -1.93
C LEU A 8 3.66 1.43 -2.36
N LEU A 9 3.27 1.68 -3.61
CA LEU A 9 2.09 1.06 -4.21
C LEU A 9 2.47 -0.33 -4.75
N THR A 10 1.84 -1.39 -4.24
CA THR A 10 2.17 -2.77 -4.63
C THR A 10 1.02 -3.74 -4.32
N ASP A 11 1.18 -5.00 -4.69
CA ASP A 11 0.28 -6.11 -4.34
C ASP A 11 1.02 -7.24 -3.60
N ALA A 12 0.31 -8.34 -3.31
CA ALA A 12 0.81 -9.49 -2.55
C ALA A 12 2.01 -10.22 -3.20
N SER A 13 2.30 -9.97 -4.49
CA SER A 13 3.49 -10.50 -5.17
C SER A 13 4.77 -9.72 -4.87
N CYS A 14 4.69 -8.62 -4.12
CA CYS A 14 5.84 -7.81 -3.75
C CYS A 14 6.90 -8.65 -3.04
N ARG A 15 8.14 -8.52 -3.51
CA ARG A 15 9.27 -9.19 -2.88
C ARG A 15 9.54 -8.62 -1.49
N VAL A 16 9.84 -9.50 -0.55
CA VAL A 16 10.13 -9.13 0.84
C VAL A 16 11.31 -8.16 0.96
N GLU A 17 12.30 -8.26 0.05
CA GLU A 17 13.44 -7.32 0.04
C GLU A 17 12.99 -5.88 -0.25
N VAL A 18 12.07 -5.70 -1.19
CA VAL A 18 11.55 -4.37 -1.58
C VAL A 18 10.70 -3.78 -0.45
N LEU A 19 9.88 -4.62 0.21
CA LEU A 19 9.10 -4.20 1.38
C LEU A 19 10.01 -3.74 2.54
N ASN A 20 11.11 -4.45 2.77
CA ASN A 20 12.08 -4.11 3.80
C ASN A 20 12.81 -2.79 3.50
N GLU A 21 13.20 -2.56 2.25
CA GLU A 21 13.81 -1.29 1.81
C GLU A 21 12.83 -0.12 1.96
N ALA A 22 11.58 -0.28 1.51
CA ALA A 22 10.54 0.72 1.67
C ALA A 22 10.30 1.06 3.15
N LYS A 23 10.23 0.04 4.01
CA LYS A 23 10.11 0.22 5.46
C LYS A 23 11.32 0.96 6.05
N ALA A 24 12.53 0.67 5.60
CA ALA A 24 13.74 1.38 6.05
C ALA A 24 13.73 2.87 5.66
N LEU A 25 13.01 3.23 4.59
CA LEU A 25 12.76 4.61 4.17
C LEU A 25 11.55 5.26 4.87
N ASN A 26 10.90 4.57 5.81
CA ASN A 26 9.63 4.96 6.43
C ASN A 26 8.46 5.10 5.44
N ALA A 27 8.52 4.40 4.30
CA ALA A 27 7.43 4.35 3.34
C ALA A 27 6.35 3.36 3.81
N ILE A 28 5.10 3.68 3.49
CA ILE A 28 3.96 2.81 3.77
C ILE A 28 3.63 1.98 2.52
N ALA A 29 3.51 0.66 2.66
CA ALA A 29 3.08 -0.21 1.57
C ALA A 29 1.54 -0.29 1.51
N VAL A 30 0.96 0.00 0.35
CA VAL A 30 -0.50 0.03 0.12
C VAL A 30 -0.87 -0.63 -1.20
N SER A 31 -2.13 -1.04 -1.33
CA SER A 31 -2.69 -1.59 -2.57
C SER A 31 -3.18 -0.49 -3.53
N SER A 32 -3.49 -0.88 -4.76
CA SER A 32 -4.19 -0.03 -5.74
C SER A 32 -5.51 0.54 -5.23
N GLU A 33 -6.23 -0.16 -4.35
CA GLU A 33 -7.51 0.31 -3.82
C GLU A 33 -7.35 1.60 -3.01
N TRP A 34 -6.26 1.74 -2.25
CA TRP A 34 -5.98 2.97 -1.50
C TRP A 34 -5.82 4.17 -2.44
N LEU A 35 -5.13 3.99 -3.56
CA LEU A 35 -4.96 5.04 -4.58
C LEU A 35 -6.27 5.35 -5.31
N ILE A 36 -7.06 4.32 -5.62
CA ILE A 36 -8.38 4.48 -6.25
C ILE A 36 -9.29 5.32 -5.34
N GLN A 37 -9.35 5.00 -4.04
CA GLN A 37 -10.13 5.78 -3.09
C GLN A 37 -9.59 7.20 -2.92
N ALA A 38 -8.27 7.41 -2.99
CA ALA A 38 -7.71 8.75 -2.96
C ALA A 38 -8.19 9.63 -4.12
N ILE A 39 -8.30 9.05 -5.33
CA ILE A 39 -8.83 9.74 -6.50
C ILE A 39 -10.32 10.04 -6.34
N ILE A 40 -11.10 9.07 -5.85
CA ILE A 40 -12.55 9.21 -5.65
C ILE A 40 -12.86 10.28 -4.59
N MET A 41 -12.15 10.26 -3.47
CA MET A 41 -12.37 11.17 -2.33
C MET A 41 -11.77 12.56 -2.57
N GLY A 42 -10.79 12.67 -3.48
CA GLY A 42 -10.02 13.90 -3.69
C GLY A 42 -8.98 14.16 -2.58
N GLU A 43 -8.74 13.19 -1.70
CA GLU A 43 -7.75 13.25 -0.62
C GLU A 43 -7.24 11.85 -0.28
N CYS A 44 -6.02 11.75 0.25
CA CYS A 44 -5.43 10.47 0.66
C CYS A 44 -6.13 9.93 1.92
N PRO A 45 -6.81 8.76 1.85
CA PRO A 45 -7.43 8.14 3.03
C PRO A 45 -6.38 7.69 4.04
N THR A 46 -6.77 7.45 5.28
CA THR A 46 -5.87 6.77 6.22
C THR A 46 -5.59 5.35 5.72
N VAL A 47 -4.33 4.94 5.77
CA VAL A 47 -3.85 3.65 5.22
C VAL A 47 -4.47 2.43 5.93
N ASP A 48 -4.91 2.62 7.17
CA ASP A 48 -5.60 1.63 8.00
C ASP A 48 -7.15 1.78 7.97
N GLY A 49 -7.67 2.69 7.15
CA GLY A 49 -9.11 2.98 7.07
C GLY A 49 -9.95 1.87 6.43
N HIS A 50 -9.34 0.95 5.69
CA HIS A 50 -10.02 -0.22 5.12
C HIS A 50 -9.02 -1.37 4.88
N GLU A 51 -9.45 -2.61 5.13
CA GLU A 51 -8.62 -3.82 4.91
C GLU A 51 -8.06 -3.96 3.49
N ARG A 52 -8.79 -3.50 2.47
CA ARG A 52 -8.40 -3.55 1.06
C ARG A 52 -7.25 -2.62 0.73
N TYR A 53 -6.94 -1.64 1.59
CA TYR A 53 -5.80 -0.76 1.42
C TYR A 53 -4.47 -1.46 1.70
N ARG A 54 -4.49 -2.59 2.42
CA ARG A 54 -3.30 -3.40 2.61
C ARG A 54 -2.86 -4.01 1.28
N TYR A 55 -1.58 -3.86 0.95
CA TYR A 55 -1.01 -4.40 -0.28
C TYR A 55 -1.15 -5.93 -0.38
N ASP A 56 -1.21 -6.64 0.75
CA ASP A 56 -1.33 -8.09 0.85
C ASP A 56 -2.78 -8.57 1.05
N TYR A 57 -3.77 -7.68 0.89
CA TYR A 57 -5.16 -8.09 0.96
C TYR A 57 -5.51 -9.07 -0.16
N THR A 58 -6.01 -10.24 0.22
CA THR A 58 -6.57 -11.24 -0.69
C THR A 58 -8.05 -11.40 -0.39
N GLU A 59 -8.88 -11.38 -1.42
CA GLU A 59 -10.30 -11.72 -1.25
C GLU A 59 -10.40 -13.19 -0.84
N GLN A 60 -10.98 -13.45 0.32
CA GLN A 60 -11.37 -14.79 0.71
C GLN A 60 -12.58 -15.18 -0.14
N ILE A 61 -12.32 -15.84 -1.27
CA ILE A 61 -13.37 -16.56 -1.99
C ILE A 61 -13.71 -17.76 -1.11
N GLY A 62 -14.89 -17.73 -0.47
CA GLY A 62 -15.40 -18.88 0.25
C GLY A 62 -15.60 -20.07 -0.70
N ASP A 63 -15.21 -21.26 -0.25
CA ASP A 63 -15.37 -22.53 -0.98
C ASP A 63 -16.81 -22.76 -1.47
#